data_AF-A0AAV4BYP3-F1
#
_entry.id   AF-A0AAV4BYP3-F1
#
_cell.length_a   1.000
_cell.length_b   1.000
_cell.length_c   1.000
_cell.angle_alpha   90.00
_cell.angle_beta   90.00
_cell.angle_gamma   90.00
#
_symmetry.space_group_name_H-M   'P 1'
#
loop_
_entity.id
_entity.type
_entity.pdbx_description
1 polymer ?
#
loop_
_entity_poly.entity_id
_entity_poly.type
_entity_poly.pdbx_seq_one_letter_code
_entity_poly.pdbx_strand_id
1 'polypeptide(L)'
;MTPVESEAWNAFKTICENFLGNKMDPNYKELLSNLLSSYQQLGARMSLKIHFLHNHLDFFPANLGAVSDEHGERFHQDISKMERNYQGRWDPAMLGDFCWMLKRDNPQVKHKRKARAKLF
;
A
#
# COMPACT_ATOMS: atom_id res chain seq x y z
N MET A 1 17.20 -15.96 7.06
CA MET A 1 16.99 -15.00 8.14
C MET A 1 17.50 -15.60 9.43
N THR A 2 18.24 -14.83 10.20
CA THR A 2 18.59 -15.19 11.57
C THR A 2 17.33 -15.17 12.46
N PRO A 3 17.33 -15.81 13.64
CA PRO A 3 16.20 -15.76 14.57
C PRO A 3 15.78 -14.32 14.90
N VAL A 4 16.76 -13.44 15.14
CA VAL A 4 16.56 -12.02 15.47
C VAL A 4 15.95 -11.25 14.29
N GLU A 5 16.42 -11.48 13.06
CA GLU A 5 15.84 -10.89 11.86
C GLU A 5 14.38 -11.34 11.64
N SER A 6 14.11 -12.63 11.87
CA SER A 6 12.77 -13.19 11.74
C SER A 6 11.82 -12.58 12.77
N GLU A 7 12.26 -12.41 14.02
CA GLU A 7 11.48 -11.80 15.09
C GLU A 7 11.16 -10.34 14.79
N ALA A 8 12.16 -9.53 14.39
CA ALA A 8 11.95 -8.15 13.99
C ALA A 8 10.99 -8.03 12.80
N TRP A 9 11.11 -8.89 11.79
CA TRP A 9 10.21 -8.92 10.64
C TRP A 9 8.77 -9.31 11.03
N ASN A 10 8.60 -10.28 11.94
CA ASN A 10 7.28 -10.66 12.43
C ASN A 10 6.65 -9.54 13.24
N ALA A 11 7.40 -8.87 14.13
CA ALA A 11 6.90 -7.70 14.87
C ALA A 11 6.45 -6.58 13.92
N PHE A 12 7.20 -6.35 12.83
CA PHE A 12 6.82 -5.38 11.80
C PHE A 12 5.51 -5.74 11.09
N LYS A 13 5.36 -7.00 10.63
CA LYS A 13 4.09 -7.43 10.01
C LYS A 13 2.91 -7.27 10.98
N THR A 14 3.09 -7.65 12.23
CA THR A 14 2.05 -7.54 13.25
C THR A 14 1.58 -6.10 13.44
N ILE A 15 2.49 -5.11 13.51
CA ILE A 15 2.07 -3.70 13.64
C ILE A 15 1.39 -3.19 12.37
N CYS A 16 1.81 -3.64 11.19
CA CYS A 16 1.19 -3.25 9.92
C CYS A 16 -0.26 -3.74 9.83
N GLU A 17 -0.52 -4.98 10.23
CA GLU A 17 -1.84 -5.60 10.16
C GLU A 17 -2.81 -5.06 11.21
N ASN A 18 -2.31 -4.74 12.41
CA ASN A 18 -3.16 -4.44 13.58
C ASN A 18 -3.19 -2.96 13.96
N PHE A 19 -2.33 -2.12 13.38
CA PHE A 19 -2.33 -0.67 13.64
C PHE A 19 -2.25 0.16 12.36
N LEU A 20 -1.26 -0.07 11.48
CA LEU A 20 -1.01 0.82 10.34
C LEU A 20 -1.95 0.61 9.14
N GLY A 21 -2.90 -0.33 9.25
CA GLY A 21 -3.84 -0.67 8.20
C GLY A 21 -5.22 -0.03 8.39
N ASN A 22 -6.25 -0.78 8.03
CA ASN A 22 -7.64 -0.35 8.13
C ASN A 22 -8.24 -0.44 9.54
N LYS A 23 -7.49 -1.02 10.48
CA LYS A 23 -7.89 -1.19 11.87
C LYS A 23 -6.78 -0.73 12.80
N MET A 24 -7.20 -0.15 13.93
CA MET A 24 -6.35 0.17 15.07
C MET A 24 -6.80 -0.66 16.26
N ASP A 25 -6.06 -1.74 16.54
CA ASP A 25 -6.35 -2.60 17.69
C ASP A 25 -5.97 -1.88 19.00
N PRO A 26 -6.74 -2.03 20.09
CA PRO A 26 -6.51 -1.32 21.35
C PRO A 26 -5.10 -1.53 21.96
N ASN A 27 -4.44 -2.64 21.63
CA ASN A 27 -3.09 -2.97 22.08
C ASN A 27 -1.96 -2.41 21.19
N TYR A 28 -2.25 -1.47 20.28
CA TYR A 28 -1.27 -0.90 19.35
C TYR A 28 -0.01 -0.34 20.04
N LYS A 29 -0.12 0.17 21.28
CA LYS A 29 1.01 0.64 22.08
C LYS A 29 1.99 -0.50 22.42
N GLU A 30 1.46 -1.66 22.82
CA GLU A 30 2.26 -2.85 23.12
C GLU A 30 2.92 -3.40 21.85
N LEU A 31 2.20 -3.40 20.73
CA LEU A 31 2.74 -3.80 19.43
C LEU A 31 3.92 -2.92 19.00
N LEU A 32 3.82 -1.59 19.22
CA LEU A 32 4.94 -0.69 18.96
C LEU A 32 6.12 -0.96 19.90
N SER A 33 5.88 -1.17 21.20
CA SER A 33 6.94 -1.51 22.15
C SER A 33 7.69 -2.78 21.71
N ASN A 34 6.97 -3.82 21.29
CA ASN A 34 7.56 -5.07 20.79
C ASN A 34 8.39 -4.86 19.52
N LEU A 35 7.91 -4.00 18.60
CA LEU A 35 8.67 -3.61 17.41
C LEU A 35 10.00 -2.92 17.79
N LEU A 36 9.95 -1.96 18.72
CA LEU A 36 11.13 -1.23 19.16
C LEU A 36 12.15 -2.14 19.83
N SER A 37 11.70 -3.05 20.70
CA SER A 37 12.56 -4.02 21.37
C SER A 37 13.22 -4.99 20.38
N SER A 38 12.46 -5.53 19.42
CA SER A 38 13.03 -6.42 18.39
C SER A 38 14.03 -5.71 17.48
N TYR A 39 13.76 -4.44 17.11
CA TYR A 39 14.68 -3.64 16.30
C TYR A 39 15.96 -3.28 17.06
N GLN A 40 15.86 -3.02 18.37
CA GLN A 40 17.01 -2.81 19.23
C GLN A 40 17.88 -4.07 19.32
N GLN A 41 17.28 -5.26 19.48
CA GLN A 41 18.01 -6.54 19.48
C GLN A 41 18.70 -6.82 18.14
N LEU A 42 18.08 -6.40 17.03
CA LEU A 42 18.68 -6.44 15.70
C LEU A 42 19.87 -5.46 15.57
N GLY A 43 20.08 -4.55 16.52
CA GLY A 43 21.09 -3.50 16.46
C GLY A 43 20.69 -2.31 15.58
N ALA A 44 19.40 -2.18 15.23
CA ALA A 44 18.91 -1.09 14.41
C ALA A 44 18.80 0.21 15.21
N ARG A 45 19.23 1.32 14.59
CA ARG A 45 18.97 2.66 15.13
C ARG A 45 17.56 3.10 14.75
N MET A 46 16.94 3.90 15.61
CA MET A 46 15.62 4.45 15.36
C MET A 46 15.65 5.38 14.14
N SER A 47 14.84 5.08 13.13
CA SER A 47 14.65 5.97 11.99
C SER A 47 13.71 7.12 12.35
N LEU A 48 13.74 8.19 11.57
CA LEU A 48 12.82 9.33 11.76
C LEU A 48 11.34 8.90 11.71
N LYS A 49 11.00 7.94 10.84
CA LYS A 49 9.63 7.41 10.73
C LYS A 49 9.18 6.69 12.00
N ILE A 50 10.05 5.84 12.57
CA ILE A 50 9.77 5.13 13.82
C ILE A 50 9.71 6.11 15.00
N HIS A 51 10.58 7.11 15.01
CA HIS A 51 10.54 8.17 16.03
C HIS A 51 9.23 8.96 15.99
N PHE A 52 8.80 9.38 14.80
CA PHE A 52 7.52 10.07 14.62
C PHE A 52 6.35 9.18 15.05
N LEU A 53 6.35 7.92 14.61
CA LEU A 53 5.33 6.94 14.97
C LEU A 53 5.22 6.78 16.49
N HIS A 54 6.36 6.70 17.19
CA HIS A 54 6.40 6.53 18.64
C HIS A 54 5.91 7.75 19.42
N ASN A 55 6.30 8.96 19.02
CA ASN A 55 5.97 10.18 19.75
C ASN A 55 4.58 10.73 19.43
N HIS A 56 4.04 10.40 18.26
CA HIS A 56 2.76 10.94 17.78
C HIS A 56 1.71 9.85 17.60
N LEU A 57 1.74 8.80 18.43
CA LEU A 57 0.76 7.72 18.37
C LEU A 57 -0.69 8.22 18.46
N ASP A 58 -0.95 9.21 19.32
CA ASP A 58 -2.30 9.73 19.55
C ASP A 58 -2.75 10.72 18.45
N PHE A 59 -1.90 11.03 17.46
CA PHE A 59 -2.24 11.85 16.30
C PHE A 59 -2.99 11.06 15.22
N PHE A 60 -2.82 9.73 15.18
CA PHE A 60 -3.33 8.93 14.07
C PHE A 60 -4.82 8.61 14.22
N PRO A 61 -5.60 8.64 13.12
CA PRO A 61 -7.00 8.23 13.15
C PRO A 61 -7.12 6.71 13.32
N ALA A 62 -8.29 6.26 13.77
CA ALA A 62 -8.56 4.83 13.99
C ALA A 62 -8.48 3.96 12.71
N ASN A 63 -8.61 4.57 11.53
CA ASN A 63 -8.42 3.92 10.24
C ASN A 63 -7.37 4.69 9.43
N LEU A 64 -6.13 4.20 9.49
CA LEU A 64 -4.98 4.76 8.77
C LEU A 64 -5.02 4.46 7.28
N GLY A 65 -5.53 3.29 6.90
CA GLY A 65 -5.68 2.90 5.50
C GLY A 65 -6.58 3.85 4.71
N ALA A 66 -7.58 4.46 5.35
CA ALA A 66 -8.45 5.46 4.70
C ALA A 66 -7.75 6.79 4.36
N VAL A 67 -6.65 7.12 5.04
CA VAL A 67 -5.86 8.35 4.83
C VAL A 67 -4.47 8.07 4.26
N SER A 68 -4.19 6.81 3.91
CA SER A 68 -2.90 6.40 3.36
C SER A 68 -2.76 6.88 1.91
N ASP A 69 -1.52 7.03 1.47
CA ASP A 69 -1.20 7.34 0.07
C ASP A 69 -1.12 6.08 -0.82
N GLU A 70 -1.70 4.96 -0.37
CA GLU A 70 -1.66 3.69 -1.11
C GLU A 70 -2.27 3.83 -2.53
N HIS A 71 -3.32 4.65 -2.65
CA HIS A 71 -3.94 4.95 -3.94
C HIS A 71 -3.02 5.80 -4.85
N GLY A 72 -2.29 6.76 -4.28
CA GLY A 72 -1.33 7.59 -5.02
C GLY A 72 -0.15 6.76 -5.52
N GLU A 73 0.41 5.92 -4.66
CA GLU A 73 1.49 4.98 -5.02
C GLU A 73 1.04 3.98 -6.09
N ARG A 74 -0.19 3.47 -5.99
CA ARG A 74 -0.76 2.61 -7.03
C ARG A 74 -0.91 3.34 -8.36
N PHE A 75 -1.38 4.58 -8.33
CA PHE A 75 -1.49 5.43 -9.51
C PHE A 75 -0.13 5.59 -10.21
N HIS A 76 0.94 5.87 -9.46
CA HIS A 76 2.29 5.98 -10.03
C HIS A 76 2.74 4.69 -10.72
N GLN A 77 2.48 3.52 -10.13
CA GLN A 77 2.81 2.23 -10.75
C GLN A 77 2.02 1.99 -12.03
N ASP A 78 0.73 2.31 -12.04
CA ASP A 78 -0.13 2.10 -13.20
C ASP A 78 0.21 3.07 -14.34
N ILE A 79 0.51 4.33 -14.03
CA ILE A 79 1.02 5.30 -15.02
C ILE A 79 2.36 4.86 -15.59
N SER A 80 3.31 4.42 -14.77
CA SER A 80 4.61 3.94 -15.27
C SER A 80 4.48 2.78 -16.26
N LYS A 81 3.54 1.85 -16.00
CA LYS A 81 3.21 0.77 -16.95
C LYS A 81 2.59 1.31 -18.24
N MET A 82 1.67 2.28 -18.14
CA MET A 82 1.04 2.90 -19.30
C MET A 82 2.07 3.65 -20.16
N GLU A 83 2.92 4.48 -19.57
CA GLU A 83 4.01 5.15 -20.28
C GLU A 83 4.88 4.17 -21.05
N ARG A 84 5.24 3.03 -20.44
CA ARG A 84 6.01 1.98 -21.10
C ARG A 84 5.27 1.37 -22.29
N ASN A 85 4.00 1.05 -22.13
CA ASN A 85 3.19 0.42 -23.18
C ASN A 85 2.96 1.34 -24.38
N TYR A 86 2.87 2.65 -24.14
CA TYR A 86 2.64 3.66 -25.18
C TYR A 86 3.92 4.36 -25.64
N GLN A 87 5.08 3.95 -25.12
CA GLN A 87 6.40 4.50 -25.45
C GLN A 87 6.50 6.01 -25.17
N GLY A 88 5.94 6.44 -24.04
CA GLY A 88 5.91 7.85 -23.62
C GLY A 88 4.90 8.71 -24.39
N ARG A 89 4.06 8.13 -25.25
CA ARG A 89 3.00 8.88 -25.95
C ARG A 89 1.81 9.15 -25.02
N TRP A 90 1.56 10.42 -24.76
CA TRP A 90 0.39 10.89 -24.01
C TRP A 90 -0.75 11.29 -24.96
N ASP A 91 -1.35 10.29 -25.61
CA ASP A 91 -2.45 10.52 -26.55
C ASP A 91 -3.83 10.22 -25.91
N PRO A 92 -4.94 10.71 -26.52
CA PRO A 92 -6.27 10.42 -26.03
C PRO A 92 -6.61 8.92 -25.97
N ALA A 93 -5.93 8.07 -26.75
CA ALA A 93 -6.16 6.63 -26.71
C ALA A 93 -5.56 6.02 -25.43
N MET A 94 -4.35 6.44 -25.04
CA MET A 94 -3.72 6.08 -23.76
C MET A 94 -4.63 6.48 -22.58
N LEU A 95 -5.13 7.71 -22.58
CA LEU A 95 -6.06 8.17 -21.54
C LEU A 95 -7.35 7.35 -21.54
N GLY A 96 -7.91 7.05 -22.72
CA GLY A 96 -9.09 6.21 -22.87
C GLY A 96 -8.87 4.80 -22.30
N ASP A 97 -7.73 4.18 -22.58
CA ASP A 97 -7.37 2.86 -22.07
C ASP A 97 -7.08 2.88 -20.56
N PHE A 98 -6.51 3.97 -20.03
CA PHE A 98 -6.34 4.18 -18.58
C PHE A 98 -7.71 4.25 -17.88
N CYS A 99 -8.62 5.10 -18.37
CA CYS A 99 -9.99 5.18 -17.86
C CYS A 99 -10.72 3.84 -17.96
N TRP A 100 -10.50 3.09 -19.05
CA TRP A 100 -11.08 1.76 -19.23
C TRP A 100 -10.55 0.75 -18.22
N MET A 101 -9.25 0.75 -17.95
CA MET A 101 -8.62 -0.09 -16.92
C MET A 101 -9.23 0.18 -15.54
N LEU A 102 -9.31 1.44 -15.13
CA LEU A 102 -9.93 1.82 -13.84
C LEU A 102 -11.38 1.35 -13.75
N LYS A 103 -12.15 1.49 -14.85
CA LYS A 103 -13.55 1.06 -14.89
C LYS A 103 -13.71 -0.47 -14.81
N ARG A 104 -12.76 -1.21 -15.39
CA ARG A 104 -12.77 -2.68 -15.38
C ARG A 104 -12.44 -3.25 -14.01
N ASP A 105 -11.52 -2.60 -13.29
CA ASP A 105 -11.04 -3.09 -11.99
C ASP A 105 -12.05 -2.83 -10.85
N ASN A 106 -13.19 -2.20 -11.15
CA ASN A 106 -14.31 -2.10 -10.22
C ASN A 106 -15.02 -3.46 -10.04
N PRO A 107 -14.92 -4.11 -8.86
CA PRO A 107 -15.48 -5.44 -8.64
C PRO A 107 -17.02 -5.47 -8.64
N GLN A 108 -17.68 -4.31 -8.51
CA GLN A 108 -19.14 -4.21 -8.51
C GLN A 108 -19.75 -4.24 -9.92
N VAL A 109 -18.93 -4.09 -10.99
CA VAL A 109 -19.43 -3.96 -12.36
C VAL A 109 -19.03 -5.19 -13.19
N LYS A 110 -20.03 -5.98 -13.62
CA LYS A 110 -19.81 -7.10 -14.55
C LYS A 110 -19.69 -6.58 -15.99
N HIS A 111 -18.48 -6.61 -16.55
CA HIS A 111 -18.23 -6.24 -17.94
C HIS A 111 -18.27 -7.47 -18.86
N LYS A 112 -19.07 -7.42 -19.94
CA LYS A 112 -19.01 -8.39 -21.05
C LYS A 112 -18.41 -7.69 -22.28
N ARG A 113 -17.27 -8.18 -22.78
CA ARG A 113 -16.69 -7.71 -24.03
C ARG A 113 -17.57 -8.19 -25.19
N LYS A 114 -18.25 -7.26 -25.87
CA LYS A 114 -18.93 -7.55 -27.15
C LYS A 114 -17.90 -7.41 -28.28
N ALA A 115 -17.46 -8.53 -28.84
CA ALA A 115 -16.70 -8.51 -30.09
C ALA A 115 -17.69 -8.25 -31.23
N ARG A 116 -17.45 -7.21 -32.03
CA ARG A 116 -18.11 -7.09 -33.34
C ARG A 116 -17.32 -7.95 -34.31
N ALA A 117 -17.94 -8.99 -34.86
CA ALA A 117 -17.38 -9.69 -36.01
C ALA A 117 -17.27 -8.68 -37.14
N LYS A 118 -16.06 -8.52 -37.71
CA LYS A 118 -15.93 -7.85 -38.99
C LYS A 118 -16.57 -8.78 -40.01
N LEU A 119 -17.72 -8.38 -40.56
CA LEU A 119 -18.23 -8.95 -41.80
C LEU A 119 -17.23 -8.52 -42.87
N PHE A 120 -16.44 -9.48 -43.35
CA PHE A 120 -15.66 -9.35 -44.57
C PHE A 120 -16.56 -9.61 -45.77
#